data_AF-A0A6A0H900-F1
#
_entry.id   AF-A0A6A0H900-F1
#
_cell.length_a   1.000
_cell.length_b   1.000
_cell.length_c   1.000
_cell.angle_alpha   90.00
_cell.angle_beta   90.00
_cell.angle_gamma   90.00
#
_symmetry.space_group_name_H-M   'P 1'
#
loop_
_entity.id
_entity.type
_entity.pdbx_description
1 polymer ?
#
loop_
_entity_poly.entity_id
_entity_poly.type
_entity_poly.pdbx_seq_one_letter_code
_entity_poly.pdbx_strand_id
1 'polypeptide(L)'
;MGAVADDMEAEYIRSVCDKEIVTGPNLLAAVMPVIECVCSNTSQYRDPELRRAAALALANCMMVSADCCEQHLQLLFTILEKSDDAVIRGNIIIALGDLSFRFPNLVEPWTPRIYARLRDDCCSVRHNTITVLTHLILNDMVKVKGQIADIALCITDKEPRINGLAKLFFTELARKPNALYNVLPDIISRLSDPQIDLDELKYRTVISHIFSLIQKDKQVEGLVEKLCHRLQASSLQRQWRDIAYCLSLLQYNERCVRKFAELFPCYGDKLHEPDVHKMFLSVLAKARKIVKPETKAVVEELEAKIEASHSKAMQEQNLLNKATAAKGDRAATTKRANVRVANRSSRRIGSRRQPAVAHPKVVDSSTDESEQSDASSGDSEADSDETGDADKRKSDESPLREKPQSKKPVSSTKSRQRNGPNVRLTFDKQTKCYL
;
A
#
# COMPACT_ATOMS: atom_id res chain seq x y z
N MET A 1 11.61 -48.83 -6.09
CA MET A 1 10.30 -48.62 -6.75
C MET A 1 9.20 -48.09 -5.81
N GLY A 2 9.44 -47.90 -4.49
CA GLY A 2 8.42 -47.43 -3.55
C GLY A 2 8.02 -45.96 -3.69
N ALA A 3 8.97 -45.03 -3.56
CA ALA A 3 8.65 -43.59 -3.47
C ALA A 3 7.82 -43.02 -4.65
N VAL A 4 8.11 -43.40 -5.90
CA VAL A 4 7.37 -42.92 -7.07
C VAL A 4 5.96 -43.52 -7.16
N ALA A 5 5.78 -44.76 -6.71
CA ALA A 5 4.46 -45.39 -6.66
C ALA A 5 3.61 -44.78 -5.53
N ASP A 6 4.22 -44.55 -4.38
CA ASP A 6 3.58 -43.89 -3.23
C ASP A 6 3.16 -42.45 -3.59
N ASP A 7 4.00 -41.71 -4.34
CA ASP A 7 3.69 -40.36 -4.81
C ASP A 7 2.50 -40.34 -5.79
N MET A 8 2.44 -41.29 -6.73
CA MET A 8 1.31 -41.42 -7.68
C MET A 8 0.01 -41.78 -6.99
N GLU A 9 0.05 -42.69 -6.01
CA GLU A 9 -1.12 -43.04 -5.20
C GLU A 9 -1.61 -41.85 -4.38
N ALA A 10 -0.70 -41.10 -3.75
CA ALA A 10 -1.04 -39.90 -3.02
C ALA A 10 -1.64 -38.81 -3.92
N GLU A 11 -1.19 -38.68 -5.16
CA GLU A 11 -1.74 -37.74 -6.15
C GLU A 11 -3.12 -38.17 -6.63
N TYR A 12 -3.33 -39.47 -6.85
CA TYR A 12 -4.64 -40.03 -7.18
C TYR A 12 -5.65 -39.79 -6.05
N ILE A 13 -5.29 -40.09 -4.79
CA ILE A 13 -6.14 -39.82 -3.62
C ILE A 13 -6.48 -38.33 -3.54
N ARG A 14 -5.49 -37.44 -3.73
CA ARG A 14 -5.71 -35.99 -3.77
C ARG A 14 -6.70 -35.60 -4.87
N SER A 15 -6.57 -36.16 -6.07
CA SER A 15 -7.49 -35.88 -7.18
C SER A 15 -8.91 -36.36 -6.89
N VAL A 16 -9.08 -37.51 -6.26
CA VAL A 16 -10.41 -38.01 -5.87
C VAL A 16 -11.02 -37.10 -4.81
N CYS A 17 -10.27 -36.73 -3.78
CA CYS A 17 -10.74 -35.81 -2.74
C CYS A 17 -11.16 -34.44 -3.31
N ASP A 18 -10.36 -33.89 -4.23
CA ASP A 18 -10.59 -32.57 -4.84
C ASP A 18 -11.82 -32.56 -5.77
N LYS A 19 -12.15 -33.69 -6.42
CA LYS A 19 -13.22 -33.77 -7.43
C LYS A 19 -14.50 -34.45 -6.99
N GLU A 20 -14.45 -35.33 -5.98
CA GLU A 20 -15.60 -36.16 -5.64
C GLU A 20 -16.27 -35.77 -4.32
N ILE A 21 -15.61 -35.05 -3.41
CA ILE A 21 -16.17 -34.75 -2.08
C ILE A 21 -17.28 -33.71 -2.15
N VAL A 22 -17.04 -32.54 -2.74
CA VAL A 22 -18.00 -31.42 -2.77
C VAL A 22 -18.74 -31.27 -4.10
N THR A 23 -18.30 -31.97 -5.14
CA THR A 23 -18.81 -31.89 -6.51
C THR A 23 -19.33 -33.22 -7.06
N GLY A 24 -19.16 -34.33 -6.33
CA GLY A 24 -19.64 -35.65 -6.74
C GLY A 24 -21.12 -35.92 -6.45
N PRO A 25 -21.67 -37.08 -6.82
CA PRO A 25 -23.08 -37.45 -6.56
C PRO A 25 -23.28 -37.93 -5.12
N ASN A 26 -22.96 -37.10 -4.13
CA ASN A 26 -23.05 -37.43 -2.72
C ASN A 26 -23.86 -36.38 -1.93
N LEU A 27 -24.10 -36.68 -0.65
CA LEU A 27 -24.90 -35.81 0.22
C LEU A 27 -24.27 -34.42 0.43
N LEU A 28 -22.95 -34.32 0.53
CA LEU A 28 -22.26 -33.04 0.73
C LEU A 28 -22.44 -32.13 -0.48
N ALA A 29 -22.27 -32.67 -1.69
CA ALA A 29 -22.54 -31.95 -2.91
C ALA A 29 -24.02 -31.55 -3.05
N ALA A 30 -24.96 -32.38 -2.58
CA ALA A 30 -26.38 -32.04 -2.57
C ALA A 30 -26.73 -30.87 -1.63
N VAL A 31 -25.90 -30.59 -0.63
CA VAL A 31 -26.06 -29.45 0.30
C VAL A 31 -25.48 -28.16 -0.28
N MET A 32 -24.53 -28.24 -1.22
CA MET A 32 -23.87 -27.06 -1.81
C MET A 32 -24.86 -26.03 -2.41
N PRO A 33 -25.87 -26.41 -3.21
CA PRO A 33 -26.86 -25.45 -3.73
C PRO A 33 -27.64 -24.74 -2.63
N VAL A 34 -27.86 -25.39 -1.47
CA VAL A 34 -28.53 -24.78 -0.32
C VAL A 34 -27.65 -23.72 0.32
N ILE A 35 -26.36 -24.03 0.51
CA ILE A 35 -25.36 -23.07 1.03
C ILE A 35 -25.26 -21.87 0.09
N GLU A 36 -25.13 -22.11 -1.21
CA GLU A 36 -25.04 -21.07 -2.24
C GLU A 36 -26.30 -20.18 -2.25
N CYS A 37 -27.49 -20.79 -2.14
CA CYS A 37 -28.75 -20.06 -2.10
C CYS A 37 -28.83 -19.11 -0.90
N VAL A 38 -28.42 -19.56 0.30
CA VAL A 38 -28.41 -18.73 1.51
C VAL A 38 -27.37 -17.60 1.38
N CYS A 39 -26.18 -17.92 0.89
CA CYS A 39 -25.08 -16.96 0.71
C CYS A 39 -25.38 -15.90 -0.35
N SER A 40 -26.09 -16.25 -1.42
CA SER A 40 -26.44 -15.34 -2.52
C SER A 40 -27.65 -14.45 -2.21
N ASN A 41 -28.57 -14.92 -1.35
CA ASN A 41 -29.83 -14.23 -1.05
C ASN A 41 -29.89 -13.67 0.38
N THR A 42 -28.88 -12.89 0.78
CA THR A 42 -28.73 -12.37 2.15
C THR A 42 -29.91 -11.51 2.63
N SER A 43 -30.68 -10.88 1.73
CA SER A 43 -31.87 -10.10 2.08
C SER A 43 -33.08 -10.95 2.44
N GLN A 44 -33.15 -12.19 1.94
CA GLN A 44 -34.25 -13.12 2.19
C GLN A 44 -34.04 -13.88 3.51
N TYR A 45 -32.80 -14.27 3.81
CA TYR A 45 -32.45 -15.01 5.02
C TYR A 45 -31.96 -14.08 6.13
N ARG A 46 -32.87 -13.62 6.98
CA ARG A 46 -32.56 -12.62 8.03
C ARG A 46 -31.86 -13.18 9.26
N ASP A 47 -31.95 -14.48 9.51
CA ASP A 47 -31.35 -15.10 10.69
C ASP A 47 -29.80 -14.98 10.66
N PRO A 48 -29.18 -14.28 11.64
CA PRO A 48 -27.73 -14.06 11.62
C PRO A 48 -26.93 -15.36 11.76
N GLU A 49 -27.42 -16.32 12.53
CA GLU A 49 -26.69 -17.55 12.80
C GLU A 49 -26.66 -18.46 11.57
N LEU A 50 -27.79 -18.58 10.88
CA LEU A 50 -27.88 -19.25 9.58
C LEU A 50 -26.91 -18.63 8.55
N ARG A 51 -26.88 -17.29 8.45
CA ARG A 51 -25.97 -16.59 7.51
C ARG A 51 -24.50 -16.84 7.85
N ARG A 52 -24.12 -16.80 9.14
CA ARG A 52 -22.75 -17.09 9.59
C ARG A 52 -22.34 -18.53 9.29
N ALA A 53 -23.22 -19.48 9.61
CA ALA A 53 -23.00 -20.89 9.35
C ALA A 53 -22.86 -21.17 7.84
N ALA A 54 -23.73 -20.57 7.01
CA ALA A 54 -23.66 -20.71 5.56
C ALA A 54 -22.37 -20.14 4.98
N ALA A 55 -21.95 -18.94 5.39
CA ALA A 55 -20.71 -18.33 4.92
C ALA A 55 -19.47 -19.16 5.31
N LEU A 56 -19.44 -19.70 6.53
CA LEU A 56 -18.36 -20.57 6.98
C LEU A 56 -18.37 -21.92 6.24
N ALA A 57 -19.56 -22.51 6.04
CA ALA A 57 -19.71 -23.75 5.29
C ALA A 57 -19.24 -23.59 3.84
N LEU A 58 -19.61 -22.48 3.18
CA LEU A 58 -19.15 -22.15 1.84
C LEU A 58 -17.62 -22.14 1.78
N ALA A 59 -16.98 -21.39 2.69
CA ALA A 59 -15.53 -21.28 2.72
C ALA A 59 -14.83 -22.62 3.02
N ASN A 60 -15.40 -23.45 3.90
CA ASN A 60 -14.90 -24.80 4.17
C ASN A 60 -15.01 -25.71 2.94
N CYS A 61 -16.10 -25.64 2.19
CA CYS A 61 -16.25 -26.40 0.95
C CYS A 61 -15.26 -25.94 -0.12
N MET A 62 -15.02 -24.62 -0.23
CA MET A 62 -13.98 -24.06 -1.09
C MET A 62 -12.57 -24.56 -0.74
N MET A 63 -12.27 -24.85 0.54
CA MET A 63 -10.96 -25.40 0.94
C MET A 63 -10.69 -26.82 0.42
N VAL A 64 -11.75 -27.58 0.09
CA VAL A 64 -11.65 -28.97 -0.33
C VAL A 64 -11.30 -29.09 -1.82
N SER A 65 -11.87 -28.23 -2.66
CA SER A 65 -11.82 -28.34 -4.12
C SER A 65 -11.41 -27.05 -4.80
N ALA A 66 -10.40 -27.10 -5.68
CA ALA A 66 -9.96 -25.95 -6.46
C ALA A 66 -11.09 -25.39 -7.35
N ASP A 67 -11.84 -26.26 -8.03
CA ASP A 67 -12.95 -25.88 -8.90
C ASP A 67 -14.07 -25.20 -8.10
N CYS A 68 -14.40 -25.75 -6.92
CA CYS A 68 -15.38 -25.13 -6.01
C CYS A 68 -14.89 -23.77 -5.52
N CYS A 69 -13.60 -23.61 -5.22
CA CYS A 69 -13.01 -22.34 -4.84
C CYS A 69 -13.16 -21.31 -5.95
N GLU A 70 -12.73 -21.63 -7.16
CA GLU A 70 -12.76 -20.73 -8.31
C GLU A 70 -14.18 -20.19 -8.59
N GLN A 71 -15.18 -21.07 -8.58
CA GLN A 71 -16.58 -20.72 -8.83
C GLN A 71 -17.17 -19.77 -7.78
N HIS A 72 -16.76 -19.90 -6.52
CA HIS A 72 -17.38 -19.19 -5.40
C HIS A 72 -16.57 -18.01 -4.86
N LEU A 73 -15.33 -17.80 -5.34
CA LEU A 73 -14.48 -16.69 -4.89
C LEU A 73 -15.17 -15.33 -5.04
N GLN A 74 -15.82 -15.07 -6.17
CA GLN A 74 -16.53 -13.81 -6.38
C GLN A 74 -17.67 -13.59 -5.37
N LEU A 75 -18.45 -14.65 -5.09
CA LEU A 75 -19.51 -14.60 -4.10
C LEU A 75 -18.93 -14.33 -2.71
N LEU A 76 -17.88 -15.05 -2.31
CA LEU A 76 -17.23 -14.90 -1.02
C LEU A 76 -16.73 -13.45 -0.80
N PHE A 77 -16.07 -12.85 -1.79
CA PHE A 77 -15.64 -11.46 -1.72
C PHE A 77 -16.80 -10.46 -1.75
N THR A 78 -17.89 -10.76 -2.46
CA THR A 78 -19.11 -9.94 -2.43
C THR A 78 -19.72 -9.92 -1.02
N ILE A 79 -19.76 -11.06 -0.34
CA ILE A 79 -20.23 -11.16 1.04
C ILE A 79 -19.28 -10.40 1.98
N LEU A 80 -17.96 -10.55 1.81
CA LEU A 80 -16.97 -9.80 2.59
C LEU A 80 -17.14 -8.28 2.47
N GLU A 81 -17.43 -7.79 1.26
CA GLU A 81 -17.59 -6.37 0.98
C GLU A 81 -18.91 -5.80 1.49
N LYS A 82 -20.02 -6.54 1.32
CA LYS A 82 -21.39 -6.05 1.55
C LYS A 82 -22.01 -6.42 2.90
N SER A 83 -21.49 -7.45 3.59
CA SER A 83 -22.07 -7.91 4.85
C SER A 83 -21.95 -6.85 5.94
N ASP A 84 -23.05 -6.57 6.64
CA ASP A 84 -23.11 -5.73 7.83
C ASP A 84 -22.58 -6.45 9.09
N ASP A 85 -22.70 -7.77 9.14
CA ASP A 85 -22.21 -8.60 10.25
C ASP A 85 -20.68 -8.74 10.22
N ALA A 86 -20.03 -8.19 11.25
CA ALA A 86 -18.59 -8.25 11.43
C ALA A 86 -18.07 -9.68 11.68
N VAL A 87 -18.88 -10.58 12.25
CA VAL A 87 -18.50 -11.98 12.46
C VAL A 87 -18.35 -12.69 11.12
N ILE A 88 -19.27 -12.45 10.17
CA ILE A 88 -19.18 -12.99 8.82
C ILE A 88 -17.91 -12.48 8.13
N ARG A 89 -17.68 -11.16 8.13
CA ARG A 89 -16.48 -10.57 7.53
C ARG A 89 -15.19 -11.11 8.16
N GLY A 90 -15.16 -11.25 9.48
CA GLY A 90 -14.04 -11.78 10.23
C GLY A 90 -13.75 -13.25 9.91
N ASN A 91 -14.78 -14.09 9.81
CA ASN A 91 -14.66 -15.50 9.44
C ASN A 91 -14.16 -15.66 8.00
N ILE A 92 -14.70 -14.88 7.07
CA ILE A 92 -14.25 -14.89 5.67
C ILE A 92 -12.79 -14.48 5.56
N ILE A 93 -12.33 -13.48 6.31
CA ILE A 93 -10.91 -13.09 6.30
C ILE A 93 -9.97 -14.21 6.76
N ILE A 94 -10.37 -14.96 7.80
CA ILE A 94 -9.59 -16.11 8.27
C ILE A 94 -9.55 -17.18 7.18
N ALA A 95 -10.71 -17.56 6.63
CA ALA A 95 -10.79 -18.57 5.59
C ALA A 95 -10.05 -18.16 4.30
N LEU A 96 -10.05 -16.87 3.93
CA LEU A 96 -9.24 -16.35 2.83
C LEU A 96 -7.74 -16.49 3.08
N GLY A 97 -7.31 -16.44 4.36
CA GLY A 97 -5.94 -16.77 4.75
C GLY A 97 -5.58 -18.21 4.41
N ASP A 98 -6.46 -19.15 4.77
CA ASP A 98 -6.27 -20.57 4.52
C ASP A 98 -6.34 -20.90 3.01
N LEU A 99 -7.29 -20.29 2.29
CA LEU A 99 -7.42 -20.40 0.84
C LEU A 99 -6.20 -19.82 0.11
N SER A 100 -5.62 -18.73 0.62
CA SER A 100 -4.38 -18.16 0.06
C SER A 100 -3.20 -19.12 0.20
N PHE A 101 -3.19 -19.97 1.23
CA PHE A 101 -2.18 -21.02 1.39
C PHE A 101 -2.46 -22.22 0.50
N ARG A 102 -3.72 -22.66 0.44
CA ARG A 102 -4.14 -23.87 -0.29
C ARG A 102 -4.15 -23.67 -1.82
N PHE A 103 -4.67 -22.53 -2.28
CA PHE A 103 -4.87 -22.20 -3.70
C PHE A 103 -4.34 -20.78 -4.03
N PRO A 104 -3.02 -20.53 -3.88
CA PRO A 104 -2.44 -19.19 -3.99
C PRO A 104 -2.75 -18.50 -5.32
N ASN A 105 -2.69 -19.23 -6.43
CA ASN A 105 -2.92 -18.68 -7.77
C ASN A 105 -4.37 -18.18 -7.98
N LEU A 106 -5.35 -18.83 -7.33
CA LEU A 106 -6.76 -18.43 -7.43
C LEU A 106 -7.02 -17.17 -6.60
N VAL A 107 -6.39 -17.04 -5.43
CA VAL A 107 -6.62 -15.93 -4.49
C VAL A 107 -5.77 -14.70 -4.81
N GLU A 108 -4.59 -14.86 -5.44
CA GLU A 108 -3.66 -13.75 -5.74
C GLU A 108 -4.35 -12.52 -6.37
N PRO A 109 -5.22 -12.65 -7.40
CA PRO A 109 -5.90 -11.50 -8.02
C PRO A 109 -6.82 -10.73 -7.05
N TRP A 110 -7.29 -11.39 -5.99
CA TRP A 110 -8.23 -10.84 -5.02
C TRP A 110 -7.54 -10.24 -3.78
N THR A 111 -6.23 -10.44 -3.64
CA THR A 111 -5.41 -9.91 -2.54
C THR A 111 -5.70 -8.43 -2.19
N PRO A 112 -5.89 -7.50 -3.15
CA PRO A 112 -6.26 -6.13 -2.82
C PRO A 112 -7.49 -5.96 -1.94
N ARG A 113 -8.49 -6.82 -2.11
CA ARG A 113 -9.72 -6.81 -1.31
C ARG A 113 -9.47 -7.29 0.12
N ILE A 114 -8.52 -8.20 0.32
CA ILE A 114 -8.06 -8.62 1.66
C ILE A 114 -7.41 -7.42 2.37
N TYR A 115 -6.48 -6.74 1.72
CA TYR A 115 -5.84 -5.53 2.30
C TYR A 115 -6.85 -4.42 2.61
N ALA A 116 -7.90 -4.27 1.81
CA ALA A 116 -8.95 -3.29 2.08
C ALA A 116 -9.64 -3.48 3.44
N ARG A 117 -9.66 -4.70 4.00
CA ARG A 117 -10.21 -4.97 5.35
C ARG A 117 -9.32 -4.49 6.50
N LEU A 118 -8.09 -4.03 6.24
CA LEU A 118 -7.30 -3.27 7.23
C LEU A 118 -7.95 -1.93 7.61
N ARG A 119 -8.91 -1.46 6.80
CA ARG A 119 -9.70 -0.24 7.06
C ARG A 119 -11.14 -0.54 7.50
N ASP A 120 -11.47 -1.78 7.87
CA ASP A 120 -12.83 -2.14 8.32
C ASP A 120 -13.23 -1.34 9.58
N ASP A 121 -14.51 -0.98 9.70
CA ASP A 121 -15.03 -0.25 10.86
C ASP A 121 -14.87 -1.06 12.16
N CYS A 122 -15.02 -2.39 12.07
CA CYS A 122 -14.89 -3.28 13.22
C CYS A 122 -13.43 -3.60 13.52
N CYS A 123 -12.98 -3.31 14.75
CA CYS A 123 -11.61 -3.61 15.19
C CYS A 123 -11.30 -5.12 15.16
N SER A 124 -12.28 -6.00 15.39
CA SER A 124 -12.08 -7.45 15.32
C SER A 124 -11.75 -7.91 13.88
N VAL A 125 -12.42 -7.36 12.87
CA VAL A 125 -12.13 -7.66 11.46
C VAL A 125 -10.75 -7.13 11.07
N ARG A 126 -10.40 -5.90 11.46
CA ARG A 126 -9.06 -5.34 11.23
C ARG A 126 -7.97 -6.19 11.89
N HIS A 127 -8.19 -6.65 13.12
CA HIS A 127 -7.28 -7.51 13.87
C HIS A 127 -7.06 -8.87 13.18
N ASN A 128 -8.13 -9.53 12.72
CA ASN A 128 -8.01 -10.76 11.95
C ASN A 128 -7.24 -10.52 10.64
N THR A 129 -7.54 -9.41 9.95
CA THR A 129 -6.91 -9.06 8.68
C THR A 129 -5.40 -8.86 8.83
N ILE A 130 -4.96 -8.05 9.80
CA ILE A 130 -3.52 -7.83 10.01
C ILE A 130 -2.80 -9.11 10.44
N THR A 131 -3.46 -9.98 11.23
CA THR A 131 -2.89 -11.25 11.66
C THR A 131 -2.67 -12.19 10.47
N VAL A 132 -3.71 -12.36 9.62
CA VAL A 132 -3.64 -13.17 8.41
C VAL A 132 -2.57 -12.64 7.45
N LEU A 133 -2.58 -11.34 7.14
CA LEU A 133 -1.59 -10.73 6.24
C LEU A 133 -0.17 -10.85 6.79
N THR A 134 0.04 -10.67 8.09
CA THR A 134 1.35 -10.86 8.74
C THR A 134 1.85 -12.28 8.50
N HIS A 135 1.00 -13.30 8.71
CA HIS A 135 1.37 -14.69 8.49
C HIS A 135 1.68 -14.99 7.03
N LEU A 136 0.83 -14.54 6.09
CA LEU A 136 1.00 -14.79 4.66
C LEU A 136 2.28 -14.15 4.09
N ILE A 137 2.58 -12.92 4.49
CA ILE A 137 3.75 -12.19 4.01
C ILE A 137 5.04 -12.74 4.62
N LEU A 138 5.05 -13.01 5.94
CA LEU A 138 6.25 -13.51 6.59
C LEU A 138 6.62 -14.94 6.17
N ASN A 139 5.66 -15.73 5.68
CA ASN A 139 5.90 -17.05 5.08
C ASN A 139 6.04 -17.03 3.56
N ASP A 140 6.18 -15.86 2.93
CA ASP A 140 6.40 -15.68 1.49
C ASP A 140 5.27 -16.26 0.59
N MET A 141 4.06 -16.43 1.15
CA MET A 141 2.87 -16.88 0.42
C MET A 141 2.23 -15.75 -0.40
N VAL A 142 2.28 -14.53 0.12
CA VAL A 142 1.78 -13.33 -0.57
C VAL A 142 2.95 -12.39 -0.82
N LYS A 143 3.14 -12.02 -2.09
CA LYS A 143 4.14 -11.03 -2.46
C LYS A 143 3.70 -9.64 -2.03
N VAL A 144 4.63 -8.94 -1.40
CA VAL A 144 4.43 -7.55 -1.01
C VAL A 144 4.58 -6.66 -2.25
N LYS A 145 3.47 -6.22 -2.83
CA LYS A 145 3.48 -5.25 -3.94
C LYS A 145 2.44 -4.15 -3.69
N GLY A 146 2.90 -2.91 -3.52
CA GLY A 146 2.04 -1.74 -3.30
C GLY A 146 1.45 -1.67 -1.88
N GLN A 147 0.86 -2.75 -1.39
CA GLN A 147 -0.14 -2.71 -0.32
C GLN A 147 0.41 -2.72 1.11
N ILE A 148 1.73 -2.82 1.25
CA ILE A 148 2.37 -2.77 2.57
C ILE A 148 2.24 -1.43 3.29
N ALA A 149 2.03 -0.34 2.55
CA ALA A 149 1.72 0.94 3.20
C ALA A 149 0.39 0.89 3.96
N ASP A 150 -0.57 0.04 3.58
CA ASP A 150 -1.81 -0.14 4.35
C ASP A 150 -1.52 -0.81 5.72
N ILE A 151 -0.55 -1.73 5.78
CA ILE A 151 -0.07 -2.29 7.06
C ILE A 151 0.72 -1.24 7.85
N ALA A 152 1.48 -0.37 7.18
CA ALA A 152 2.20 0.73 7.82
C ALA A 152 1.24 1.71 8.52
N LEU A 153 0.08 2.01 7.92
CA LEU A 153 -0.95 2.85 8.55
C LEU A 153 -1.47 2.26 9.87
N CYS A 154 -1.51 0.93 10.00
CA CYS A 154 -1.90 0.24 11.23
C CYS A 154 -0.97 0.52 12.42
N ILE A 155 0.25 1.03 12.21
CA ILE A 155 1.13 1.53 13.30
C ILE A 155 0.49 2.70 14.06
N THR A 156 -0.51 3.35 13.47
CA THR A 156 -1.30 4.44 14.10
C THR A 156 -2.76 4.05 14.34
N ASP A 157 -3.09 2.75 14.30
CA ASP A 157 -4.45 2.29 14.63
C ASP A 157 -4.80 2.67 16.08
N LYS A 158 -6.08 2.97 16.29
CA LYS A 158 -6.66 3.33 17.60
C LYS A 158 -6.62 2.14 18.56
N GLU A 159 -6.72 0.91 18.03
CA GLU A 159 -6.67 -0.33 18.81
C GLU A 159 -5.21 -0.71 19.12
N PRO A 160 -4.79 -0.73 20.40
CA PRO A 160 -3.40 -0.99 20.77
C PRO A 160 -2.88 -2.36 20.31
N ARG A 161 -3.76 -3.37 20.22
CA ARG A 161 -3.36 -4.71 19.74
C ARG A 161 -2.97 -4.68 18.26
N ILE A 162 -3.73 -3.98 17.42
CA ILE A 162 -3.45 -3.83 15.99
C ILE A 162 -2.16 -3.03 15.80
N ASN A 163 -2.01 -1.95 16.57
CA ASN A 163 -0.79 -1.15 16.61
C ASN A 163 0.45 -1.99 16.92
N GLY A 164 0.36 -2.83 17.95
CA GLY A 164 1.43 -3.74 18.35
C GLY A 164 1.77 -4.77 17.28
N LEU A 165 0.76 -5.38 16.64
CA LEU A 165 0.96 -6.33 15.55
C LEU A 165 1.63 -5.69 14.33
N ALA A 166 1.24 -4.47 13.95
CA ALA A 166 1.87 -3.74 12.85
C ALA A 166 3.36 -3.48 13.12
N LYS A 167 3.70 -3.04 14.33
CA LYS A 167 5.10 -2.82 14.74
C LYS A 167 5.90 -4.13 14.75
N LEU A 168 5.30 -5.21 15.25
CA LEU A 168 5.92 -6.54 15.24
C LEU A 168 6.17 -7.02 13.82
N PHE A 169 5.21 -6.85 12.90
CA PHE A 169 5.36 -7.18 11.49
C PHE A 169 6.58 -6.51 10.87
N PHE A 170 6.74 -5.19 11.02
CA PHE A 170 7.92 -4.49 10.47
C PHE A 170 9.22 -4.90 11.15
N THR A 171 9.19 -5.23 12.44
CA THR A 171 10.35 -5.74 13.17
C THR A 171 10.80 -7.10 12.61
N GLU A 172 9.87 -8.02 12.37
CA GLU A 172 10.16 -9.31 11.74
C GLU A 172 10.59 -9.16 10.28
N LEU A 173 9.95 -8.26 9.53
CA LEU A 173 10.33 -7.97 8.14
C LEU A 173 11.75 -7.40 8.03
N ALA A 174 12.17 -6.57 8.99
CA ALA A 174 13.53 -6.03 9.04
C ALA A 174 14.60 -7.10 9.28
N ARG A 175 14.25 -8.23 9.89
CA ARG A 175 15.16 -9.38 10.05
C ARG A 175 15.45 -10.09 8.73
N LYS A 176 14.50 -10.08 7.79
CA LYS A 176 14.72 -10.62 6.44
C LYS A 176 15.70 -9.72 5.67
N PRO A 177 16.72 -10.29 5.00
CA PRO A 177 17.76 -9.50 4.35
C PRO A 177 17.18 -8.63 3.22
N ASN A 178 17.38 -7.32 3.29
CA ASN A 178 16.94 -6.30 2.31
C ASN A 178 15.42 -6.20 2.09
N ALA A 179 14.59 -6.97 2.78
CA ALA A 179 13.14 -6.97 2.57
C ALA A 179 12.53 -5.58 2.86
N LEU A 180 12.82 -5.01 4.04
CA LEU A 180 12.34 -3.67 4.41
C LEU A 180 12.84 -2.58 3.46
N TYR A 181 14.12 -2.65 3.05
CA TYR A 181 14.73 -1.69 2.13
C TYR A 181 14.06 -1.67 0.74
N ASN A 182 13.60 -2.84 0.27
CA ASN A 182 12.97 -2.96 -1.05
C ASN A 182 11.56 -2.36 -1.08
N VAL A 183 10.83 -2.43 0.05
CA VAL A 183 9.45 -1.92 0.15
C VAL A 183 9.37 -0.47 0.62
N LEU A 184 10.42 0.06 1.23
CA LEU A 184 10.43 1.41 1.80
C LEU A 184 10.08 2.52 0.81
N PRO A 185 10.60 2.53 -0.45
CA PRO A 185 10.23 3.57 -1.41
C PRO A 185 8.75 3.60 -1.73
N ASP A 186 8.10 2.44 -1.78
CA ASP A 186 6.66 2.29 -2.04
C ASP A 186 5.83 2.78 -0.84
N ILE A 187 6.26 2.47 0.39
CA ILE A 187 5.64 3.00 1.62
C ILE A 187 5.69 4.53 1.63
N ILE A 188 6.86 5.12 1.38
CA ILE A 188 7.02 6.59 1.34
C ILE A 188 6.16 7.18 0.23
N SER A 189 6.15 6.56 -0.97
CA SER A 189 5.34 6.99 -2.10
C SER A 189 3.87 7.10 -1.73
N ARG A 190 3.33 6.03 -1.16
CA ARG A 190 1.90 5.90 -0.89
C ARG A 190 1.49 6.80 0.27
N LEU A 191 2.22 6.80 1.36
CA LEU A 191 1.87 7.60 2.54
C LEU A 191 2.01 9.10 2.33
N SER A 192 2.79 9.53 1.33
CA SER A 192 2.94 10.93 0.91
C SER A 192 1.99 11.33 -0.23
N ASP A 193 1.10 10.44 -0.67
CA ASP A 193 0.06 10.75 -1.64
C ASP A 193 -1.03 11.62 -0.98
N PRO A 194 -1.32 12.83 -1.50
CA PRO A 194 -2.38 13.68 -0.98
C PRO A 194 -3.76 13.01 -0.95
N GLN A 195 -4.02 12.00 -1.79
CA GLN A 195 -5.30 11.30 -1.85
C GLN A 195 -5.61 10.47 -0.60
N ILE A 196 -4.60 10.11 0.19
CA ILE A 196 -4.80 9.31 1.42
C ILE A 196 -5.26 10.20 2.58
N ASP A 197 -5.16 11.53 2.45
CA ASP A 197 -5.49 12.51 3.51
C ASP A 197 -4.88 12.13 4.87
N LEU A 198 -3.60 11.76 4.85
CA LEU A 198 -2.87 11.38 6.06
C LEU A 198 -2.30 12.61 6.75
N ASP A 199 -2.68 12.79 8.01
CA ASP A 199 -2.08 13.82 8.88
C ASP A 199 -0.56 13.66 9.01
N GLU A 200 0.15 14.79 9.02
CA GLU A 200 1.60 14.84 9.01
C GLU A 200 2.21 14.23 10.29
N LEU A 201 1.55 14.38 11.44
CA LEU A 201 2.02 13.75 12.69
C LEU A 201 1.91 12.22 12.63
N LYS A 202 0.84 11.70 12.03
CA LYS A 202 0.68 10.24 11.82
C LYS A 202 1.73 9.73 10.85
N TYR A 203 1.95 10.42 9.73
CA TYR A 203 3.02 10.10 8.79
C TYR A 203 4.38 9.99 9.50
N ARG A 204 4.73 11.02 10.28
CA ARG A 204 6.00 11.07 11.03
C ARG A 204 6.11 9.91 12.03
N THR A 205 5.01 9.55 12.71
CA THR A 205 4.98 8.41 13.65
C THR A 205 5.27 7.08 12.94
N VAL A 206 4.61 6.83 11.81
CA VAL A 206 4.80 5.60 11.00
C VAL A 206 6.23 5.51 10.48
N ILE A 207 6.68 6.57 9.78
CA ILE A 207 8.00 6.61 9.15
C ILE A 207 9.13 6.56 10.19
N SER A 208 9.00 7.27 11.31
CA SER A 208 10.00 7.23 12.39
C SER A 208 10.17 5.82 12.95
N HIS A 209 9.08 5.07 13.12
CA HIS A 209 9.17 3.69 13.57
C HIS A 209 9.88 2.81 12.54
N ILE A 210 9.46 2.88 11.27
CA ILE A 210 10.04 2.06 10.20
C ILE A 210 11.53 2.36 10.01
N PHE A 211 11.94 3.63 9.99
CA PHE A 211 13.34 4.02 9.83
C PHE A 211 14.21 3.58 11.01
N SER A 212 13.67 3.49 12.24
CA SER A 212 14.41 3.00 13.41
C SER A 212 14.85 1.54 13.29
N LEU A 213 14.24 0.77 12.39
CA LEU A 213 14.56 -0.64 12.13
C LEU A 213 15.69 -0.81 11.11
N ILE A 214 16.15 0.27 10.46
CA ILE A 214 17.19 0.24 9.44
C ILE A 214 18.55 0.38 10.11
N GLN A 215 19.32 -0.72 10.16
CA GLN A 215 20.59 -0.78 10.90
C GLN A 215 21.84 -0.83 10.01
N LYS A 216 21.69 -1.02 8.69
CA LYS A 216 22.85 -1.24 7.79
C LYS A 216 23.29 0.05 7.10
N ASP A 217 24.54 0.46 7.31
CA ASP A 217 25.12 1.68 6.69
C ASP A 217 25.02 1.73 5.17
N LYS A 218 25.22 0.59 4.49
CA LYS A 218 25.10 0.51 3.03
C LYS A 218 23.68 0.80 2.55
N GLN A 219 22.67 0.42 3.34
CA GLN A 219 21.27 0.73 3.01
C GLN A 219 21.01 2.22 3.19
N VAL A 220 21.57 2.84 4.25
CA VAL A 220 21.44 4.29 4.49
C VAL A 220 22.00 5.10 3.33
N GLU A 221 23.20 4.76 2.83
CA GLU A 221 23.80 5.44 1.68
C GLU A 221 22.90 5.36 0.42
N GLY A 222 22.39 4.16 0.11
CA GLY A 222 21.47 3.97 -1.01
C GLY A 222 20.11 4.65 -0.82
N LEU A 223 19.64 4.80 0.43
CA LEU A 223 18.43 5.57 0.72
C LEU A 223 18.62 7.07 0.49
N VAL A 224 19.76 7.64 0.88
CA VAL A 224 20.06 9.07 0.61
C VAL A 224 19.96 9.34 -0.89
N GLU A 225 20.60 8.52 -1.72
CA GLU A 225 20.55 8.66 -3.17
C GLU A 225 19.13 8.55 -3.74
N LYS A 226 18.41 7.48 -3.38
CA LYS A 226 17.04 7.26 -3.85
C LYS A 226 16.08 8.37 -3.41
N LEU A 227 16.19 8.85 -2.17
CA LEU A 227 15.32 9.91 -1.65
C LEU A 227 15.63 11.26 -2.28
N CYS A 228 16.89 11.59 -2.56
CA CYS A 228 17.24 12.80 -3.30
C CYS A 228 16.70 12.78 -4.74
N HIS A 229 16.83 11.67 -5.46
CA HIS A 229 16.22 11.54 -6.80
C HIS A 229 14.70 11.57 -6.75
N ARG A 230 14.09 10.95 -5.74
CA ARG A 230 12.64 11.01 -5.53
C ARG A 230 12.18 12.43 -5.23
N LEU A 231 12.94 13.17 -4.44
CA LEU A 231 12.70 14.58 -4.17
C LEU A 231 12.68 15.32 -5.51
N GLN A 232 13.71 15.20 -6.35
CA GLN A 232 13.77 15.80 -7.69
C GLN A 232 12.50 15.57 -8.52
N ALA A 233 12.03 14.31 -8.57
CA ALA A 233 10.85 13.91 -9.34
C ALA A 233 9.51 14.35 -8.74
N SER A 234 9.48 14.79 -7.49
CA SER A 234 8.26 15.20 -6.80
C SER A 234 7.94 16.67 -7.09
N SER A 235 6.67 16.98 -7.34
CA SER A 235 6.19 18.35 -7.63
C SER A 235 5.34 18.97 -6.51
N LEU A 236 4.95 18.18 -5.51
CA LEU A 236 4.06 18.62 -4.44
C LEU A 236 4.82 19.00 -3.18
N GLN A 237 4.49 20.15 -2.59
CA GLN A 237 5.12 20.64 -1.35
C GLN A 237 5.02 19.64 -0.19
N ARG A 238 3.87 18.95 -0.03
CA ARG A 238 3.70 17.93 1.02
C ARG A 238 4.72 16.80 0.86
N GLN A 239 4.91 16.31 -0.37
CA GLN A 239 5.89 15.27 -0.66
C GLN A 239 7.32 15.74 -0.39
N TRP A 240 7.64 17.01 -0.67
CA TRP A 240 8.95 17.56 -0.35
C TRP A 240 9.23 17.54 1.15
N ARG A 241 8.26 17.98 1.98
CA ARG A 241 8.37 17.96 3.45
C ARG A 241 8.51 16.54 3.99
N ASP A 242 7.71 15.61 3.48
CA ASP A 242 7.71 14.20 3.88
C ASP A 242 9.05 13.51 3.54
N ILE A 243 9.57 13.73 2.32
CA ILE A 243 10.87 13.18 1.88
C ILE A 243 12.02 13.85 2.67
N ALA A 244 11.95 15.15 2.92
CA ALA A 244 12.93 15.85 3.75
C ALA A 244 12.94 15.33 5.20
N TYR A 245 11.76 15.00 5.74
CA TYR A 245 11.63 14.34 7.03
C TYR A 245 12.31 12.96 7.02
N CYS A 246 12.06 12.13 6.00
CA CYS A 246 12.75 10.84 5.85
C CYS A 246 14.28 11.01 5.83
N LEU A 247 14.80 11.97 5.07
CA LEU A 247 16.23 12.29 5.02
C LEU A 247 16.78 12.73 6.38
N SER A 248 15.98 13.38 7.21
CA SER A 248 16.38 13.84 8.55
C SER A 248 16.50 12.75 9.63
N LEU A 249 15.91 11.59 9.37
CA LEU A 249 15.93 10.42 10.26
C LEU A 249 17.16 9.53 10.05
N LEU A 250 17.83 9.67 8.91
CA LEU A 250 19.00 8.86 8.58
C LEU A 250 20.22 9.28 9.42
N GLN A 251 21.05 8.30 9.77
CA GLN A 251 22.34 8.54 10.42
C GLN A 251 23.42 8.72 9.34
N TYR A 252 23.90 9.95 9.17
CA TYR A 252 24.86 10.27 8.11
C TYR A 252 26.28 9.87 8.52
N ASN A 253 26.86 8.93 7.76
CA ASN A 253 28.29 8.67 7.77
C ASN A 253 29.02 9.55 6.71
N GLU A 254 30.35 9.48 6.68
CA GLU A 254 31.16 10.31 5.76
C GLU A 254 30.82 10.12 4.28
N ARG A 255 30.38 8.92 3.88
CA ARG A 255 29.96 8.65 2.50
C ARG A 255 28.60 9.26 2.20
N CYS A 256 27.66 9.13 3.13
CA CYS A 256 26.33 9.73 3.02
C CYS A 256 26.41 11.25 2.87
N VAL A 257 27.28 11.92 3.64
CA VAL A 257 27.48 13.38 3.53
C VAL A 257 27.99 13.78 2.15
N ARG A 258 29.02 13.10 1.64
CA ARG A 258 29.57 13.36 0.30
C ARG A 258 28.51 13.14 -0.78
N LYS A 259 27.80 12.02 -0.71
CA LYS A 259 26.73 11.69 -1.66
C LYS A 259 25.58 12.72 -1.60
N PHE A 260 25.21 13.17 -0.39
CA PHE A 260 24.19 14.21 -0.22
C PHE A 260 24.64 15.54 -0.86
N ALA A 261 25.90 15.93 -0.67
CA ALA A 261 26.48 17.12 -1.29
C ALA A 261 26.53 17.03 -2.83
N GLU A 262 26.92 15.87 -3.38
CA GLU A 262 26.95 15.62 -4.83
C GLU A 262 25.56 15.74 -5.47
N LEU A 263 24.52 15.30 -4.76
CA LEU A 263 23.14 15.32 -5.23
C LEU A 263 22.41 16.65 -4.98
N PHE A 264 23.14 17.72 -4.61
CA PHE A 264 22.56 19.07 -4.48
C PHE A 264 21.70 19.51 -5.68
N PRO A 265 22.07 19.24 -6.95
CA PRO A 265 21.23 19.59 -8.10
C PRO A 265 19.84 18.95 -8.10
N CYS A 266 19.64 17.84 -7.37
CA CYS A 266 18.35 17.14 -7.30
C CYS A 266 17.34 17.83 -6.37
N TYR A 267 17.79 18.70 -5.47
CA TYR A 267 16.92 19.29 -4.44
C TYR A 267 17.10 20.79 -4.21
N GLY A 268 18.12 21.42 -4.80
CA GLY A 268 18.42 22.84 -4.60
C GLY A 268 17.26 23.78 -4.93
N ASP A 269 16.44 23.42 -5.92
CA ASP A 269 15.23 24.14 -6.36
C ASP A 269 14.14 24.19 -5.28
N LYS A 270 14.13 23.23 -4.36
CA LYS A 270 13.07 23.04 -3.35
C LYS A 270 13.39 23.65 -1.99
N LEU A 271 14.60 24.20 -1.83
CA LEU A 271 15.07 24.80 -0.58
C LEU A 271 14.32 26.10 -0.20
N HIS A 272 13.49 26.64 -1.08
CA HIS A 272 12.61 27.77 -0.76
C HIS A 272 11.57 27.40 0.31
N GLU A 273 11.18 26.12 0.41
CA GLU A 273 10.24 25.66 1.43
C GLU A 273 10.91 25.67 2.82
N PRO A 274 10.37 26.40 3.81
CA PRO A 274 11.05 26.66 5.08
C PRO A 274 11.26 25.39 5.91
N ASP A 275 10.32 24.45 5.88
CA ASP A 275 10.43 23.19 6.61
C ASP A 275 11.52 22.28 6.03
N VAL A 276 11.62 22.22 4.69
CA VAL A 276 12.67 21.44 4.00
C VAL A 276 14.05 22.01 4.35
N HIS A 277 14.19 23.34 4.26
CA HIS A 277 15.42 24.03 4.65
C HIS A 277 15.82 23.70 6.09
N LYS A 278 14.89 23.86 7.05
CA LYS A 278 15.11 23.55 8.46
C LYS A 278 15.51 22.09 8.70
N MET A 279 14.88 21.14 8.01
CA MET A 279 15.20 19.72 8.12
C MET A 279 16.62 19.44 7.62
N PHE A 280 17.04 20.05 6.51
CA PHE A 280 18.37 19.85 5.96
C PHE A 280 19.47 20.49 6.80
N LEU A 281 19.25 21.69 7.36
CA LEU A 281 20.17 22.25 8.35
C LEU A 281 20.29 21.35 9.58
N SER A 282 19.18 20.73 10.04
CA SER A 282 19.22 19.75 11.12
C SER A 282 20.04 18.51 10.77
N VAL A 283 19.94 18.02 9.53
CA VAL A 283 20.78 16.92 9.02
C VAL A 283 22.26 17.27 9.10
N LEU A 284 22.65 18.44 8.58
CA LEU A 284 24.05 18.87 8.56
C LEU A 284 24.59 19.11 9.97
N ALA A 285 23.78 19.70 10.85
CA ALA A 285 24.15 19.88 12.26
C ALA A 285 24.38 18.55 12.99
N LYS A 286 23.58 17.51 12.69
CA LYS A 286 23.79 16.15 13.23
C LYS A 286 25.05 15.51 12.63
N ALA A 287 25.22 15.60 11.31
CA ALA A 287 26.38 15.03 10.61
C ALA A 287 27.70 15.66 11.12
N ARG A 288 27.75 16.99 11.31
CA ARG A 288 28.92 17.73 11.78
C ARG A 288 29.48 17.20 13.11
N LYS A 289 28.62 16.67 13.99
CA LYS A 289 29.00 16.11 15.30
C LYS A 289 29.71 14.76 15.19
N ILE A 290 29.45 14.00 14.13
CA ILE A 290 29.88 12.60 13.99
C ILE A 290 31.07 12.48 13.03
N VAL A 291 31.16 13.34 12.02
CA VAL A 291 32.16 13.23 10.95
C VAL A 291 33.55 13.79 11.34
N LYS A 292 34.60 13.23 10.71
CA LYS A 292 35.99 13.64 10.85
C LYS A 292 36.27 15.05 10.32
N PRO A 293 37.38 15.71 10.74
CA PRO A 293 37.71 17.08 10.35
C PRO A 293 37.68 17.35 8.85
N GLU A 294 38.18 16.43 8.03
CA GLU A 294 38.20 16.55 6.57
C GLU A 294 36.80 16.62 5.97
N THR A 295 35.84 15.85 6.50
CA THR A 295 34.45 15.86 6.04
C THR A 295 33.66 17.03 6.63
N LYS A 296 34.12 17.65 7.73
CA LYS A 296 33.48 18.87 8.27
C LYS A 296 33.54 20.03 7.29
N ALA A 297 34.64 20.18 6.56
CA ALA A 297 34.75 21.19 5.51
C ALA A 297 33.66 21.01 4.43
N VAL A 298 33.38 19.77 4.03
CA VAL A 298 32.30 19.44 3.07
C VAL A 298 30.92 19.77 3.65
N VAL A 299 30.70 19.50 4.95
CA VAL A 299 29.46 19.86 5.64
C VAL A 299 29.27 21.38 5.67
N GLU A 300 30.31 22.14 6.01
CA GLU A 300 30.27 23.60 6.09
C GLU A 300 30.05 24.24 4.71
N GLU A 301 30.73 23.74 3.67
CA GLU A 301 30.51 24.20 2.29
C GLU A 301 29.08 23.92 1.83
N LEU A 302 28.56 22.72 2.12
CA LEU A 302 27.18 22.36 1.77
C LEU A 302 26.16 23.21 2.53
N GLU A 303 26.41 23.48 3.81
CA GLU A 303 25.55 24.33 4.63
C GLU A 303 25.50 25.76 4.08
N ALA A 304 26.65 26.33 3.73
CA ALA A 304 26.73 27.64 3.08
C ALA A 304 26.00 27.66 1.73
N LYS A 305 26.11 26.60 0.92
CA LYS A 305 25.37 26.46 -0.35
C LYS A 305 23.85 26.40 -0.13
N ILE A 306 23.40 25.64 0.87
CA ILE A 306 21.97 25.52 1.21
C ILE A 306 21.42 26.89 1.65
N GLU A 307 22.12 27.59 2.53
CA GLU A 307 21.72 28.90 3.05
C GLU A 307 21.71 29.97 1.94
N ALA A 308 22.71 29.96 1.06
CA ALA A 308 22.77 30.86 -0.09
C ALA A 308 21.63 30.60 -1.09
N SER A 309 21.31 29.33 -1.36
CA SER A 309 20.20 28.94 -2.22
C SER A 309 18.84 29.33 -1.61
N HIS A 310 18.65 29.11 -0.31
CA HIS A 310 17.46 29.53 0.42
C HIS A 310 17.29 31.05 0.38
N SER A 311 18.35 31.81 0.67
CA SER A 311 18.36 33.28 0.63
C SER A 311 18.03 33.82 -0.77
N LYS A 312 18.63 33.24 -1.81
CA LYS A 312 18.38 33.63 -3.20
C LYS A 312 16.93 33.35 -3.60
N ALA A 313 16.41 32.17 -3.28
CA ALA A 313 15.04 31.80 -3.61
C ALA A 313 13.99 32.62 -2.83
N MET A 314 14.24 32.92 -1.54
CA MET A 314 13.43 33.82 -0.73
C MET A 314 13.41 35.25 -1.29
N GLN A 315 14.55 35.76 -1.77
CA GLN A 315 14.63 37.08 -2.41
C GLN A 315 13.82 37.11 -3.72
N GLU A 316 13.95 36.09 -4.55
CA GLU A 316 13.21 35.96 -5.81
C GLU A 316 11.69 35.84 -5.59
N GLN A 317 11.27 35.06 -4.59
CA GLN A 317 9.86 34.92 -4.21
C GLN A 317 9.30 36.22 -3.60
N ASN A 318 10.08 36.95 -2.81
CA ASN A 318 9.71 38.27 -2.30
C ASN A 318 9.60 39.32 -3.41
N LEU A 319 10.45 39.26 -4.43
CA LEU A 319 10.36 40.12 -5.61
C LEU A 319 9.11 39.80 -6.44
N LEU A 320 8.79 38.52 -6.64
CA LEU A 320 7.55 38.09 -7.29
C LEU A 320 6.30 38.54 -6.50
N ASN A 321 6.28 38.36 -5.18
CA ASN A 321 5.17 38.78 -4.33
C ASN A 321 4.98 40.30 -4.31
N LYS A 322 6.07 41.08 -4.36
CA LYS A 322 5.99 42.54 -4.52
C LYS A 322 5.50 42.94 -5.90
N ALA A 323 5.89 42.22 -6.95
CA ALA A 323 5.41 42.47 -8.31
C ALA A 323 3.92 42.11 -8.50
N THR A 324 3.43 41.05 -7.84
CA THR A 324 1.99 40.69 -7.84
C THR A 324 1.17 41.64 -6.96
N ALA A 325 1.68 42.07 -5.81
CA ALA A 325 1.05 43.10 -4.98
C ALA A 325 0.96 44.47 -5.70
N ALA A 326 2.01 44.87 -6.42
CA ALA A 326 1.99 46.09 -7.24
C ALA A 326 1.01 46.02 -8.42
N LYS A 327 0.71 44.83 -8.94
CA LYS A 327 -0.36 44.61 -9.93
C LYS A 327 -1.77 44.63 -9.28
N GLY A 328 -1.91 44.13 -8.05
CA GLY A 328 -3.14 44.22 -7.26
C GLY A 328 -3.52 45.66 -6.90
N ASP A 329 -2.55 46.49 -6.52
CA ASP A 329 -2.76 47.91 -6.22
C ASP A 329 -3.05 48.74 -7.48
N ARG A 330 -2.45 48.39 -8.63
CA ARG A 330 -2.83 49.01 -9.91
C ARG A 330 -4.28 48.71 -10.28
N ALA A 331 -4.79 47.49 -10.03
CA ALA A 331 -6.19 47.15 -10.28
C ALA A 331 -7.18 47.88 -9.34
N ALA A 332 -6.80 48.11 -8.07
CA ALA A 332 -7.60 48.88 -7.11
C ALA A 332 -7.60 50.40 -7.44
N THR A 333 -6.50 50.93 -7.99
CA THR A 333 -6.40 52.34 -8.36
C THR A 333 -7.18 52.67 -9.65
N THR A 334 -7.28 51.73 -10.61
CA THR A 334 -8.16 51.90 -11.80
C THR A 334 -9.66 51.75 -11.49
N LYS A 335 -10.06 51.04 -10.44
CA LYS A 335 -11.49 50.98 -10.04
C LYS A 335 -11.98 52.24 -9.33
N ARG A 336 -11.09 53.06 -8.76
CA ARG A 336 -11.45 54.36 -8.15
C ARG A 336 -11.58 55.51 -9.15
N ALA A 337 -11.04 55.37 -10.37
CA ALA A 337 -11.14 56.39 -11.41
C ALA A 337 -12.48 56.36 -12.17
N ASN A 338 -13.17 55.21 -12.24
CA ASN A 338 -14.42 55.06 -13.00
C ASN A 338 -15.72 55.40 -12.23
N VAL A 339 -15.65 55.89 -10.99
CA VAL A 339 -16.85 56.24 -10.20
C VAL A 339 -17.18 57.75 -10.26
N ARG A 340 -16.36 58.59 -10.90
CA ARG A 340 -16.55 60.06 -10.90
C ARG A 340 -17.18 60.68 -12.16
N VAL A 341 -17.61 59.89 -13.15
CA VAL A 341 -18.23 60.41 -14.39
C VAL A 341 -19.62 59.82 -14.66
N ALA A 342 -20.41 59.59 -13.61
CA ALA A 342 -21.81 59.21 -13.76
C ALA A 342 -22.66 59.90 -12.69
N ASN A 343 -22.70 61.23 -12.70
CA ASN A 343 -23.71 61.95 -11.91
C ASN A 343 -24.04 63.32 -12.53
N ARG A 344 -24.84 63.31 -13.59
CA ARG A 344 -25.63 64.48 -14.03
C ARG A 344 -26.72 64.06 -15.01
N SER A 345 -27.93 63.77 -14.50
CA SER A 345 -29.20 64.38 -14.95
C SER A 345 -30.45 63.61 -14.46
N SER A 346 -31.41 64.38 -13.94
CA SER A 346 -32.88 64.18 -13.79
C SER A 346 -33.39 62.89 -13.09
N ARG A 347 -33.90 62.88 -11.83
CA ARG A 347 -35.18 63.47 -11.31
C ARG A 347 -36.32 63.41 -12.37
N ARG A 348 -37.47 62.75 -12.19
CA ARG A 348 -38.41 62.81 -11.04
C ARG A 348 -39.67 61.92 -11.31
N ILE A 349 -40.30 61.44 -10.22
CA ILE A 349 -41.75 61.10 -10.03
C ILE A 349 -42.24 59.78 -10.68
N GLY A 350 -42.97 58.85 -10.03
CA GLY A 350 -43.49 58.74 -8.66
C GLY A 350 -44.42 57.52 -8.47
N SER A 351 -44.74 57.24 -7.20
CA SER A 351 -45.98 56.59 -6.68
C SER A 351 -46.22 55.06 -6.78
N ARG A 352 -46.10 54.41 -5.61
CA ARG A 352 -47.16 53.66 -4.87
C ARG A 352 -47.39 52.14 -5.08
N ARG A 353 -47.00 51.42 -4.01
CA ARG A 353 -47.61 50.28 -3.26
C ARG A 353 -47.77 48.88 -3.90
N GLN A 354 -47.35 47.91 -3.07
CA GLN A 354 -47.50 46.44 -3.00
C GLN A 354 -49.00 45.96 -2.99
N PRO A 355 -49.38 44.64 -2.86
CA PRO A 355 -48.60 43.45 -2.45
C PRO A 355 -48.98 42.04 -3.03
N ALA A 356 -48.16 41.05 -2.65
CA ALA A 356 -48.49 39.67 -2.19
C ALA A 356 -48.96 38.50 -3.12
N VAL A 357 -48.16 37.41 -3.09
CA VAL A 357 -48.47 35.98 -2.84
C VAL A 357 -49.23 35.14 -3.90
N ALA A 358 -48.60 34.04 -4.39
CA ALA A 358 -49.02 32.62 -4.19
C ALA A 358 -48.45 31.63 -5.24
N HIS A 359 -47.83 30.56 -4.71
CA HIS A 359 -47.62 29.16 -5.14
C HIS A 359 -47.63 28.68 -6.62
N PRO A 360 -46.73 27.72 -6.97
CA PRO A 360 -46.75 26.97 -8.23
C PRO A 360 -47.46 25.59 -8.10
N LYS A 361 -48.09 25.14 -9.19
CA LYS A 361 -48.52 23.75 -9.43
C LYS A 361 -48.16 23.38 -10.89
N VAL A 362 -47.30 22.36 -11.07
CA VAL A 362 -47.62 20.98 -11.51
C VAL A 362 -47.68 20.86 -13.04
N VAL A 363 -46.61 20.30 -13.64
CA VAL A 363 -46.53 19.03 -14.40
C VAL A 363 -47.35 19.03 -15.69
N ASP A 364 -46.71 18.92 -16.86
CA ASP A 364 -46.67 17.69 -17.68
C ASP A 364 -46.19 17.99 -19.11
N SER A 365 -45.48 17.02 -19.71
CA SER A 365 -45.36 16.68 -21.15
C SER A 365 -43.98 16.01 -21.36
N SER A 366 -43.85 14.69 -21.39
CA SER A 366 -44.32 13.71 -22.39
C SER A 366 -43.69 13.88 -23.78
N THR A 367 -42.98 12.82 -24.20
CA THR A 367 -42.93 12.18 -25.55
C THR A 367 -42.63 13.09 -26.75
N ASP A 368 -41.64 12.84 -27.58
CA ASP A 368 -41.50 11.73 -28.56
C ASP A 368 -40.13 11.95 -29.25
N GLU A 369 -39.37 10.90 -29.56
CA GLU A 369 -39.26 10.29 -30.91
C GLU A 369 -38.86 11.33 -31.99
N SER A 370 -37.88 11.10 -32.86
CA SER A 370 -37.52 9.89 -33.57
C SER A 370 -36.28 10.20 -34.44
N GLU A 371 -35.55 9.15 -34.83
CA GLU A 371 -34.95 8.95 -36.17
C GLU A 371 -33.80 9.86 -36.63
N GLN A 372 -32.80 9.47 -37.44
CA GLN A 372 -32.35 8.22 -38.05
C GLN A 372 -31.15 8.61 -38.95
N SER A 373 -30.41 7.62 -39.44
CA SER A 373 -29.50 7.65 -40.62
C SER A 373 -28.17 8.39 -40.46
N ASP A 374 -27.07 8.01 -41.07
CA ASP A 374 -26.59 6.82 -41.79
C ASP A 374 -25.07 7.09 -41.97
N ALA A 375 -24.18 6.17 -41.61
CA ALA A 375 -23.55 5.18 -42.48
C ALA A 375 -22.37 5.68 -43.35
N SER A 376 -21.37 4.79 -43.41
CA SER A 376 -20.25 4.64 -44.36
C SER A 376 -18.95 5.40 -44.03
N SER A 377 -17.74 4.87 -44.26
CA SER A 377 -17.19 3.51 -44.44
C SER A 377 -15.72 3.66 -44.84
N GLY A 378 -14.86 2.75 -44.38
CA GLY A 378 -13.60 2.34 -45.02
C GLY A 378 -12.37 3.21 -44.77
N ASP A 379 -11.14 2.69 -44.71
CA ASP A 379 -10.65 1.30 -44.71
C ASP A 379 -9.14 1.32 -44.32
N SER A 380 -8.64 0.15 -43.91
CA SER A 380 -7.25 -0.37 -43.97
C SER A 380 -6.04 0.49 -43.59
N GLU A 381 -5.19 0.00 -42.67
CA GLU A 381 -3.99 -0.78 -43.05
C GLU A 381 -3.44 -1.53 -41.83
N ALA A 382 -3.17 -2.83 -42.05
CA ALA A 382 -2.40 -3.71 -41.19
C ALA A 382 -0.98 -3.75 -41.78
N ASP A 383 0.05 -3.75 -40.94
CA ASP A 383 1.38 -4.14 -41.36
C ASP A 383 2.02 -5.07 -40.34
N SER A 384 2.64 -6.10 -40.89
CA SER A 384 3.14 -7.31 -40.26
C SER A 384 4.55 -7.49 -40.78
N ASP A 385 5.53 -7.65 -39.89
CA ASP A 385 6.85 -8.16 -40.28
C ASP A 385 7.30 -9.25 -39.31
N GLU A 386 7.25 -10.48 -39.82
CA GLU A 386 8.01 -11.63 -39.35
C GLU A 386 9.43 -11.57 -39.91
N THR A 387 10.43 -11.88 -39.09
CA THR A 387 11.61 -12.61 -39.58
C THR A 387 11.94 -13.71 -38.59
N GLY A 388 11.77 -14.96 -39.01
CA GLY A 388 12.37 -16.12 -38.38
C GLY A 388 13.74 -16.44 -38.98
N ASP A 389 14.60 -17.08 -38.19
CA ASP A 389 15.47 -18.14 -38.70
C ASP A 389 15.78 -19.16 -37.59
N ALA A 390 15.87 -20.42 -37.98
CA ALA A 390 15.83 -21.60 -37.13
C ALA A 390 17.18 -22.33 -37.09
N ASP A 391 17.52 -22.77 -35.87
CA ASP A 391 18.02 -24.10 -35.50
C ASP A 391 19.27 -24.72 -36.19
N LYS A 392 20.33 -24.95 -35.40
CA LYS A 392 21.13 -26.19 -35.53
C LYS A 392 21.86 -26.60 -34.24
N ARG A 393 21.52 -27.82 -33.80
CA ARG A 393 22.02 -28.65 -32.69
C ARG A 393 23.49 -29.08 -32.81
N LYS A 394 24.12 -29.38 -31.67
CA LYS A 394 25.00 -30.54 -31.32
C LYS A 394 25.37 -30.45 -29.82
N SER A 395 24.87 -31.33 -28.96
CA SER A 395 25.44 -32.61 -28.48
C SER A 395 26.83 -32.49 -27.81
N ASP A 396 26.91 -32.84 -26.52
CA ASP A 396 27.87 -33.76 -25.88
C ASP A 396 27.80 -33.55 -24.35
N GLU A 397 27.20 -34.48 -23.60
CA GLU A 397 27.80 -35.69 -23.00
C GLU A 397 28.49 -35.40 -21.64
N SER A 398 27.94 -36.03 -20.60
CA SER A 398 28.45 -36.09 -19.22
C SER A 398 29.83 -36.78 -19.14
N PRO A 399 30.57 -36.70 -18.02
CA PRO A 399 30.50 -37.83 -17.08
C PRO A 399 30.75 -37.56 -15.57
N LEU A 400 30.14 -38.46 -14.76
CA LEU A 400 30.66 -39.16 -13.55
C LEU A 400 31.06 -38.32 -12.31
N ARG A 401 30.34 -38.42 -11.17
CA ARG A 401 30.29 -39.51 -10.15
C ARG A 401 31.54 -39.56 -9.25
N GLU A 402 31.38 -39.13 -7.99
CA GLU A 402 32.04 -39.76 -6.83
C GLU A 402 31.25 -39.47 -5.52
N LYS A 403 30.90 -40.54 -4.80
CA LYS A 403 30.56 -40.59 -3.36
C LYS A 403 31.67 -41.42 -2.69
N PRO A 404 31.65 -41.67 -1.37
CA PRO A 404 31.79 -40.76 -0.23
C PRO A 404 32.92 -41.26 0.72
N GLN A 405 33.39 -40.47 1.69
CA GLN A 405 34.12 -41.04 2.84
C GLN A 405 33.71 -40.43 4.18
N SER A 406 33.29 -41.36 5.04
CA SER A 406 33.04 -41.26 6.46
C SER A 406 34.31 -40.99 7.27
N LYS A 407 34.18 -40.27 8.41
CA LYS A 407 34.82 -40.61 9.69
C LYS A 407 34.12 -39.87 10.85
N LYS A 408 33.75 -40.64 11.88
CA LYS A 408 33.21 -40.21 13.20
C LYS A 408 34.38 -39.83 14.16
N PRO A 409 34.19 -39.71 15.49
CA PRO A 409 33.73 -38.52 16.23
C PRO A 409 34.72 -38.11 17.36
N VAL A 410 34.68 -36.88 17.89
CA VAL A 410 35.35 -36.58 19.17
C VAL A 410 34.52 -35.62 20.04
N SER A 411 34.64 -35.88 21.34
CA SER A 411 33.89 -35.54 22.53
C SER A 411 33.86 -34.09 23.02
N SER A 412 32.72 -33.76 23.63
CA SER A 412 32.45 -32.93 24.82
C SER A 412 33.50 -31.94 25.36
N THR A 413 33.06 -30.69 25.56
CA THR A 413 33.32 -29.90 26.77
C THR A 413 32.09 -29.05 27.14
N LYS A 414 31.72 -29.11 28.43
CA LYS A 414 30.66 -28.31 29.08
C LYS A 414 31.23 -26.95 29.51
N SER A 415 30.45 -25.88 29.38
CA SER A 415 30.44 -24.77 30.35
C SER A 415 29.09 -24.04 30.34
N ARG A 416 28.75 -23.48 31.50
CA ARG A 416 27.41 -23.18 32.03
C ARG A 416 26.96 -21.74 31.74
N GLN A 417 25.65 -21.61 31.51
CA GLN A 417 24.68 -20.59 31.96
C GLN A 417 24.99 -19.08 31.79
N ARG A 418 24.04 -18.37 31.16
CA ARG A 418 23.27 -17.31 31.83
C ARG A 418 21.94 -17.04 31.12
N ASN A 419 20.86 -17.18 31.90
CA ASN A 419 19.48 -16.88 31.52
C ASN A 419 19.24 -15.36 31.45
N GLY A 420 18.51 -14.94 30.42
CA GLY A 420 17.83 -13.64 30.27
C GLY A 420 16.58 -13.86 29.39
N PRO A 421 15.49 -13.11 29.57
CA PRO A 421 14.14 -13.60 29.31
C PRO A 421 13.88 -13.74 27.81
N ASN A 422 13.73 -14.99 27.38
CA ASN A 422 13.18 -15.31 26.07
C ASN A 422 11.67 -15.12 26.19
N VAL A 423 11.15 -13.98 25.73
CA VAL A 423 9.71 -13.79 25.51
C VAL A 423 9.34 -14.66 24.31
N ARG A 424 9.30 -15.97 24.57
CA ARG A 424 8.64 -16.94 23.72
C ARG A 424 7.17 -16.59 23.81
N LEU A 425 6.57 -16.22 22.69
CA LEU A 425 5.12 -16.29 22.52
C LEU A 425 4.74 -17.77 22.69
N THR A 426 4.52 -18.18 23.94
CA THR A 426 3.87 -19.43 24.26
C THR A 426 2.41 -19.24 23.89
N PHE A 427 2.06 -19.69 22.70
CA PHE A 427 0.67 -20.01 22.40
C PHE A 427 0.26 -21.13 23.35
N ASP A 428 -0.64 -20.77 24.26
CA ASP A 428 -1.30 -21.72 25.14
C ASP A 428 -2.02 -22.75 24.27
N LYS A 429 -1.72 -24.03 24.52
CA LYS A 429 -2.09 -25.19 23.69
C LYS A 429 -3.58 -25.56 23.80
N GLN A 430 -4.44 -24.62 24.16
CA GLN A 430 -5.88 -24.87 24.35
C GLN A 430 -6.80 -24.14 23.37
N THR A 431 -6.26 -23.36 22.42
CA THR A 431 -7.10 -22.86 21.31
C THR A 431 -6.99 -23.83 20.13
N LYS A 432 -7.86 -24.84 20.12
CA LYS A 432 -8.15 -25.64 18.91
C LYS A 432 -8.85 -24.73 17.88
N CYS A 433 -8.07 -24.00 17.10
CA CYS A 433 -8.42 -23.78 15.70
C CYS A 433 -7.89 -25.01 14.97
N TYR A 434 -8.76 -25.73 14.26
CA TYR A 434 -8.32 -26.81 13.39
C TYR A 434 -7.37 -26.21 12.35
N LEU A 435 -6.14 -26.71 12.38
CA LEU A 435 -4.97 -26.29 11.60
C LEU A 435 -5.12 -26.59 10.10
#